data_AF-A0A016UQ29-F1
#
_entry.id   AF-A0A016UQ29-F1
#
_cell.length_a   1.000
_cell.length_b   1.000
_cell.length_c   1.000
_cell.angle_alpha   90.00
_cell.angle_beta   90.00
_cell.angle_gamma   90.00
#
_symmetry.space_group_name_H-M   'P 1'
#
loop_
_entity.id
_entity.type
_entity.pdbx_description
1 polymer ?
#
loop_
_entity_poly.entity_id
_entity_poly.type
_entity_poly.pdbx_seq_one_letter_code
_entity_poly.pdbx_strand_id
1 'polypeptide(L)'
;MEICRPGLLPSIPRAVSASVKESLLEGWLQAVRTAGSSMDYRGLLMTYVQQLVRNRSLSKISGVLNDLSEQGSVCGVTRSALREDVKRIVASDPMTSSLVKSNDSDGLVF
;
A
#
# COMPACT_ATOMS: atom_id res chain seq x y z
N MET A 1 12.14 33.03 -17.69
CA MET A 1 12.95 33.63 -16.61
C MET A 1 12.04 33.70 -15.38
N GLU A 2 12.01 32.64 -14.58
CA GLU A 2 11.14 32.58 -13.39
C GLU A 2 11.80 33.29 -12.23
N ILE A 3 11.05 34.23 -11.63
CA ILE A 3 11.51 35.09 -10.55
C ILE A 3 11.28 34.34 -9.23
N CYS A 4 12.35 33.78 -8.67
CA CYS A 4 12.32 33.11 -7.37
C CYS A 4 12.19 34.17 -6.26
N ARG A 5 11.07 34.17 -5.51
CA ARG A 5 10.91 35.03 -4.32
C ARG A 5 11.85 34.52 -3.20
N PRO A 6 12.64 35.40 -2.55
CA PRO A 6 13.48 35.00 -1.42
C PRO A 6 12.59 34.64 -0.22
N GLY A 7 12.64 33.39 0.24
CA GLY A 7 11.93 32.93 1.43
C GLY A 7 11.25 31.56 1.32
N LEU A 8 11.07 31.03 0.11
CA LEU A 8 10.61 29.66 -0.08
C LEU A 8 11.85 28.76 -0.21
N LEU A 9 12.17 27.99 0.84
CA LEU A 9 13.06 26.83 0.68
C LEU A 9 12.55 26.02 -0.52
N PRO A 10 13.42 25.46 -1.39
CA PRO A 10 12.98 24.63 -2.48
C PRO A 10 12.14 23.48 -1.91
N SER A 11 10.83 23.58 -2.05
CA SER A 11 9.90 22.62 -1.50
C SER A 11 10.14 21.30 -2.21
N ILE A 12 10.51 20.27 -1.44
CA ILE A 12 10.74 18.92 -1.96
C ILE A 12 9.54 18.54 -2.85
N PRO A 13 9.75 18.09 -4.10
CA PRO A 13 8.65 17.69 -4.96
C PRO A 13 7.76 16.67 -4.26
N ARG A 14 6.43 16.85 -4.34
CA ARG A 14 5.48 15.97 -3.65
C ARG A 14 5.69 14.49 -3.96
N ALA A 15 6.09 14.18 -5.19
CA ALA A 15 6.43 12.83 -5.63
C ALA A 15 7.64 12.24 -4.87
N VAL A 16 8.67 13.06 -4.61
CA VAL A 16 9.85 12.64 -3.84
C VAL A 16 9.45 12.39 -2.38
N SER A 17 8.69 13.31 -1.77
CA SER A 17 8.19 13.12 -0.40
C SER A 17 7.30 11.88 -0.28
N ALA A 18 6.44 11.63 -1.26
CA ALA A 18 5.59 10.44 -1.34
C ALA A 18 6.43 9.16 -1.40
N SER A 19 7.44 9.12 -2.27
CA SER A 19 8.34 7.97 -2.42
C SER A 19 9.08 7.66 -1.11
N VAL A 20 9.63 8.69 -0.45
CA VAL A 20 10.31 8.51 0.85
C VAL A 20 9.37 7.94 1.91
N LYS A 21 8.12 8.42 1.98
CA LYS A 21 7.12 7.89 2.91
C LYS A 21 6.79 6.43 2.63
N GLU A 22 6.66 6.05 1.35
CA GLU A 22 6.46 4.66 0.97
C GLU A 22 7.63 3.79 1.40
N SER A 23 8.88 4.18 1.10
CA SER A 23 10.07 3.41 1.49
C SER A 23 10.25 3.30 3.00
N LEU A 24 9.87 4.32 3.77
CA LEU A 24 9.89 4.25 5.23
C LEU A 24 8.89 3.20 5.75
N LEU A 25 7.67 3.20 5.19
CA LEU A 25 6.63 2.23 5.56
C LEU A 25 7.01 0.80 5.16
N GLU A 26 7.65 0.61 4.01
CA GLU A 26 8.22 -0.68 3.58
C GLU A 26 9.27 -1.18 4.59
N GLY A 27 10.18 -0.30 5.04
CA GLY A 27 11.17 -0.63 6.06
C GLY A 27 10.55 -1.01 7.41
N TRP A 28 9.50 -0.28 7.83
CA TRP A 28 8.79 -0.59 9.08
C TRP A 28 8.00 -1.89 9.00
N LEU A 29 7.37 -2.18 7.87
CA LEU A 29 6.70 -3.46 7.63
C LEU A 29 7.67 -4.63 7.76
N GLN A 30 8.87 -4.50 7.19
CA GLN A 30 9.90 -5.52 7.32
C GLN A 30 10.35 -5.68 8.78
N ALA A 31 10.61 -4.58 9.48
CA ALA A 31 11.02 -4.61 10.89
C ALA A 31 9.97 -5.27 11.79
N VAL A 32 8.70 -4.93 11.62
CA VAL A 32 7.61 -5.50 12.39
C VAL A 32 7.35 -6.96 12.01
N ARG A 33 7.55 -7.32 10.72
CA ARG A 33 7.52 -8.73 10.29
C ARG A 33 8.55 -9.56 11.03
N THR A 34 9.76 -9.04 11.19
CA THR A 34 10.84 -9.68 11.96
C THR A 34 10.54 -9.73 13.46
N ALA A 35 9.93 -8.68 14.02
CA ALA A 35 9.53 -8.65 15.43
C ALA A 35 8.36 -9.59 15.74
N GLY A 36 7.54 -9.94 14.75
CA GLY A 36 6.41 -10.86 14.91
C GLY A 36 5.16 -10.26 15.55
N SER A 37 5.07 -8.93 15.66
CA SER A 37 3.89 -8.25 16.24
C SER A 37 2.72 -8.21 15.25
N SER A 38 1.65 -8.94 15.57
CA SER A 38 0.45 -9.04 14.75
C SER A 38 -0.30 -7.71 14.60
N MET A 39 -0.42 -6.99 15.72
CA MET A 39 -1.16 -5.73 15.82
C MET A 39 -0.47 -4.63 15.03
N ASP A 40 0.84 -4.49 15.23
CA ASP A 40 1.64 -3.48 14.54
C ASP A 40 1.73 -3.79 13.04
N TYR A 41 1.87 -5.07 12.68
CA TYR A 41 1.96 -5.46 11.27
C TYR A 41 0.68 -5.08 10.53
N ARG A 42 -0.49 -5.41 11.09
CA ARG A 42 -1.77 -5.05 10.50
C ARG A 42 -1.93 -3.53 10.39
N GLY A 43 -1.65 -2.79 11.48
CA GLY A 43 -1.78 -1.33 11.48
C GLY A 43 -0.88 -0.64 10.45
N LEU A 44 0.39 -1.07 10.36
CA LEU A 44 1.33 -0.55 9.37
C LEU A 44 0.96 -0.93 7.95
N LEU A 45 0.47 -2.15 7.72
CA LEU A 45 0.05 -2.60 6.40
C LEU A 45 -1.14 -1.77 5.89
N MET A 46 -2.13 -1.51 6.75
CA MET A 46 -3.26 -0.66 6.37
C MET A 46 -2.82 0.78 6.07
N THR A 47 -1.90 1.33 6.88
CA THR A 47 -1.34 2.67 6.66
C THR A 47 -0.56 2.75 5.35
N TYR A 48 0.25 1.73 5.06
CA TYR A 48 1.00 1.61 3.82
C TYR A 48 0.07 1.56 2.60
N VAL A 49 -0.95 0.71 2.63
CA VAL A 49 -1.91 0.60 1.52
C VAL A 49 -2.68 1.92 1.31
N GLN A 50 -3.11 2.60 2.38
CA GLN A 50 -3.73 3.93 2.26
C GLN A 50 -2.80 4.95 1.59
N GLN A 51 -1.51 4.92 1.93
CA GLN A 51 -0.51 5.79 1.30
C GLN A 51 -0.30 5.45 -0.18
N LEU A 52 -0.28 4.16 -0.54
CA LEU A 52 -0.20 3.72 -1.93
C LEU A 52 -1.42 4.15 -2.75
N VAL A 53 -2.63 4.02 -2.19
CA VAL A 53 -3.87 4.47 -2.84
C VAL A 53 -3.84 5.98 -3.07
N ARG A 54 -3.45 6.76 -2.05
CA ARG A 54 -3.31 8.21 -2.16
C ARG A 54 -2.31 8.64 -3.24
N ASN A 55 -1.24 7.88 -3.42
CA ASN A 55 -0.19 8.13 -4.42
C ASN A 55 -0.47 7.49 -5.78
N ARG A 56 -1.52 6.66 -5.90
CA ARG A 56 -1.86 5.85 -7.08
C ARG A 56 -0.72 4.93 -7.52
N SER A 57 0.00 4.37 -6.55
CA SER A 57 1.12 3.45 -6.77
C SER A 57 0.62 2.04 -7.11
N LEU A 58 -0.03 1.89 -8.26
CA LEU A 58 -0.80 0.69 -8.65
C LEU A 58 0.04 -0.60 -8.64
N SER A 59 1.29 -0.55 -9.11
CA SER A 59 2.18 -1.71 -9.14
C SER A 59 2.49 -2.23 -7.73
N LYS A 60 2.66 -1.33 -6.76
CA LYS A 60 2.88 -1.71 -5.36
C LYS A 60 1.63 -2.28 -4.71
N ILE A 61 0.45 -1.71 -5.03
CA ILE A 61 -0.85 -2.25 -4.57
C ILE A 61 -1.05 -3.68 -5.10
N SER A 62 -0.79 -3.91 -6.39
CA SER A 62 -0.85 -5.24 -7.00
C SER A 62 0.14 -6.20 -6.34
N GLY A 63 1.38 -5.77 -6.08
CA GLY A 63 2.38 -6.56 -5.35
C GLY A 63 1.89 -7.00 -3.96
N VAL A 64 1.28 -6.09 -3.19
CA VAL A 64 0.70 -6.42 -1.88
C VAL A 64 -0.46 -7.42 -2.00
N LEU A 65 -1.37 -7.22 -2.96
CA LEU A 65 -2.49 -8.13 -3.17
C LEU A 65 -2.05 -9.55 -3.59
N ASN A 66 -0.94 -9.64 -4.32
CA ASN A 66 -0.34 -10.91 -4.73
C ASN A 66 0.38 -11.60 -3.56
N ASP A 67 1.17 -10.89 -2.73
CA ASP A 67 1.81 -11.44 -1.52
C ASP A 67 0.76 -11.99 -0.52
N LEU A 68 -0.39 -11.33 -0.43
CA LEU A 68 -1.51 -11.75 0.41
C LEU A 68 -2.43 -12.80 -0.24
N SER A 69 -2.21 -13.15 -1.51
CA SER A 69 -2.98 -14.20 -2.19
C SER A 69 -2.54 -15.60 -1.79
N GLU A 70 -1.31 -15.73 -1.27
CA GLU A 70 -0.79 -16.98 -0.74
C GLU A 70 -1.58 -17.47 0.48
N GLN A 71 -1.62 -18.78 0.66
CA GLN A 71 -2.20 -19.37 1.86
C GLN A 71 -1.32 -19.13 3.09
N GLY A 72 -1.94 -19.23 4.28
CA GLY A 72 -1.24 -19.16 5.57
C GLY A 72 -1.44 -17.86 6.33
N SER A 73 -0.49 -17.56 7.21
CA SER A 73 -0.52 -16.40 8.10
C SER A 73 0.80 -15.65 8.08
N VAL A 74 0.72 -14.34 8.32
CA VAL A 74 1.89 -13.46 8.51
C VAL A 74 1.73 -12.79 9.87
N CYS A 75 2.75 -12.92 10.71
CA CYS A 75 2.74 -12.38 12.08
C CYS A 75 1.49 -12.80 12.87
N GLY A 76 1.00 -14.04 12.71
CA GLY A 76 -0.18 -14.54 13.41
C GLY A 76 -1.53 -14.04 12.88
N VAL A 77 -1.56 -13.25 11.81
CA VAL A 77 -2.80 -12.83 11.12
C VAL A 77 -2.95 -13.60 9.81
N THR A 78 -4.16 -14.08 9.52
CA THR A 78 -4.44 -14.79 8.27
C THR A 78 -4.28 -13.86 7.07
N ARG A 79 -3.56 -14.33 6.03
CA ARG A 79 -3.34 -13.55 4.80
C ARG A 79 -4.66 -13.17 4.12
N SER A 80 -5.65 -14.06 4.16
CA SER A 80 -6.99 -13.81 3.63
C SER A 80 -7.69 -12.63 4.29
N ALA A 81 -7.67 -12.53 5.63
CA ALA A 81 -8.28 -11.41 6.35
C ALA A 81 -7.58 -10.08 6.02
N LEU A 82 -6.25 -10.09 5.95
CA LEU A 82 -5.49 -8.92 5.52
C LEU A 82 -5.84 -8.53 4.08
N ARG A 83 -5.96 -9.51 3.17
CA ARG A 83 -6.32 -9.29 1.78
C ARG A 83 -7.69 -8.62 1.64
N GLU A 84 -8.68 -9.04 2.41
CA GLU A 84 -10.01 -8.43 2.42
C GLU A 84 -9.98 -6.99 2.90
N ASP A 85 -9.23 -6.69 3.98
CA ASP A 85 -9.06 -5.33 4.46
C ASP A 85 -8.38 -4.44 3.41
N VAL A 86 -7.33 -4.94 2.75
CA VAL A 86 -6.64 -4.24 1.66
C VAL A 86 -7.60 -4.01 0.49
N LYS A 87 -8.36 -5.02 0.06
CA LYS A 87 -9.38 -4.87 -1.00
C LYS A 87 -10.40 -3.78 -0.64
N ARG A 88 -10.85 -3.71 0.61
CA ARG A 88 -11.80 -2.68 1.08
C ARG A 88 -11.23 -1.27 0.95
N ILE A 89 -9.96 -1.07 1.31
CA ILE A 89 -9.27 0.23 1.19
C ILE A 89 -9.11 0.60 -0.29
N VAL A 90 -8.63 -0.32 -1.14
CA VAL A 90 -8.43 -0.06 -2.57
C VAL A 90 -9.76 0.22 -3.28
N ALA A 91 -10.83 -0.48 -2.92
CA ALA A 91 -12.17 -0.25 -3.48
C ALA A 91 -12.78 1.11 -3.09
N SER A 92 -12.29 1.74 -2.01
CA SER A 92 -12.80 3.04 -1.56
C SER A 92 -12.36 4.21 -2.46
N ASP A 93 -11.29 4.04 -3.24
CA ASP A 93 -10.84 5.03 -4.21
C ASP A 93 -11.19 4.60 -5.65
N PRO A 94 -11.94 5.41 -6.41
CA PRO A 94 -12.44 5.03 -7.73
C PRO A 94 -11.32 4.77 -8.74
N MET A 95 -10.16 5.41 -8.62
CA MET A 95 -9.04 5.23 -9.54
C MET A 95 -8.29 3.92 -9.32
N THR A 96 -8.20 3.47 -8.07
CA THR A 96 -7.55 2.20 -7.71
C THR A 96 -8.51 1.01 -7.68
N SER A 97 -9.83 1.26 -7.65
CA SER A 97 -10.87 0.23 -7.63
C SER A 97 -10.83 -0.76 -8.79
N SER A 98 -10.28 -0.35 -9.94
CA SER A 98 -10.13 -1.19 -11.14
C SER A 98 -9.22 -2.39 -10.90
N LEU A 99 -8.21 -2.28 -10.01
CA LEU A 99 -7.33 -3.40 -9.66
C LEU A 99 -8.06 -4.50 -8.90
N VAL A 100 -9.06 -4.15 -8.09
CA VAL A 100 -9.84 -5.15 -7.34
C VAL A 100 -10.80 -5.88 -8.29
N LYS A 101 -11.44 -5.14 -9.20
CA LYS A 101 -12.37 -5.71 -10.20
C LYS A 101 -11.68 -6.66 -11.17
N SER A 102 -10.44 -6.37 -11.57
CA SER A 102 -9.67 -7.22 -12.49
C SER A 102 -9.38 -8.61 -11.93
N ASN A 103 -9.21 -8.75 -10.61
CA ASN A 103 -8.83 -10.02 -9.97
C ASN A 103 -10.01 -10.95 -9.64
N ASP A 104 -11.26 -10.46 -9.67
CA ASP A 104 -12.44 -11.31 -9.47
C ASP A 104 -12.92 -11.94 -10.81
N SER A 105 -12.41 -11.46 -11.95
CA SER A 105 -12.66 -12.02 -13.30
C SER A 105 -11.84 -13.27 -13.64
N ASP A 106 -10.77 -13.56 -12.90
CA ASP A 106 -9.88 -14.71 -13.17
C ASP A 106 -10.41 -16.04 -12.57
N GLY A 107 -11.60 -16.01 -11.96
CA GLY A 107 -12.29 -17.16 -11.38
C GLY A 107 -13.50 -17.67 -12.19
N LEU A 108 -13.76 -17.11 -13.37
CA LEU A 108 -14.87 -17.51 -14.24
C LEU A 108 -14.34 -18.05 -15.58
N VAL A 109 -13.69 -19.21 -15.51
CA VAL A 109 -13.58 -20.09 -16.68
C VAL A 109 -14.60 -21.21 -16.44
N PHE A 110 -15.72 -21.12 -17.17
CA PHE A 110 -16.70 -22.20 -17.30
C PHE A 110 -16.10 -23.38 -18.08
#